data_AF-A0A8F5VPY8-F1
#
_entry.id   AF-A0A8F5VPY8-F1
#
_cell.length_a   1.000
_cell.length_b   1.000
_cell.length_c   1.000
_cell.angle_alpha   90.00
_cell.angle_beta   90.00
_cell.angle_gamma   90.00
#
_symmetry.space_group_name_H-M   'P 1'
#
loop_
_entity.id
_entity.type
_entity.pdbx_description
1 polymer ?
#
loop_
_entity_poly.entity_id
_entity_poly.type
_entity_poly.pdbx_seq_one_letter_code
_entity_poly.pdbx_strand_id
1 'polypeptide(L)'
;MICEGCKDLIVTIVKKGWSERVITASRKAGAEGGTVLMGRGTGIHEMQSILGLPIEPEKEVILTIVEPEQTDEILLAIEKAAQLDTPGMGIAFVISLNKIVGRVHMFSQDKE
;
A
#
# COMPACT_ATOMS: atom_id res chain seq x y z
N MET A 1 19.05 -6.19 13.64
CA MET A 1 18.63 -7.54 13.27
C MET A 1 18.09 -7.49 11.86
N ILE A 2 18.70 -8.24 10.94
CA ILE A 2 18.29 -8.32 9.53
C ILE A 2 17.41 -9.57 9.41
N CYS A 3 16.19 -9.41 8.91
CA CYS A 3 15.37 -10.54 8.51
C CYS A 3 15.86 -11.03 7.15
N GLU A 4 16.35 -12.27 7.10
CA GLU A 4 16.63 -12.98 5.85
C GLU A 4 15.45 -13.92 5.60
N GLY A 5 14.64 -13.60 4.61
CA GLY A 5 13.40 -14.31 4.29
C GLY A 5 12.59 -13.53 3.25
N CYS A 6 11.88 -14.25 2.39
CA CYS A 6 11.01 -13.64 1.40
C CYS A 6 9.84 -12.97 2.13
N LYS A 7 9.67 -11.66 1.97
CA LYS A 7 8.47 -10.93 2.39
C LYS A 7 7.94 -10.20 1.18
N ASP A 8 6.69 -9.78 1.24
CA ASP A 8 6.12 -8.96 0.19
C ASP A 8 5.87 -7.54 0.69
N LEU A 9 6.12 -6.58 -0.20
CA LEU A 9 5.71 -5.20 -0.05
C LEU A 9 4.53 -4.97 -0.98
N ILE A 10 3.36 -4.79 -0.39
CA ILE A 10 2.20 -4.28 -1.10
C ILE A 10 2.34 -2.76 -1.17
N VAL A 11 2.44 -2.24 -2.38
CA VAL A 11 2.43 -0.81 -2.68
C VAL A 11 1.05 -0.45 -3.19
N THR A 12 0.34 0.41 -2.48
CA THR A 12 -0.99 0.90 -2.87
C THR A 12 -0.92 2.39 -3.15
N ILE A 13 -1.41 2.83 -4.31
CA ILE A 13 -1.43 4.23 -4.71
C ILE A 13 -2.89 4.65 -4.91
N VAL A 14 -3.37 5.58 -4.11
CA VAL A 14 -4.77 6.06 -4.10
C VAL A 14 -4.83 7.58 -4.09
N LYS A 15 -6.03 8.14 -4.28
CA LYS A 15 -6.30 9.57 -4.09
C LYS A 15 -5.98 9.99 -2.66
N LYS A 16 -5.57 11.25 -2.46
CA LYS A 16 -5.42 11.84 -1.13
C LYS A 16 -6.68 11.65 -0.27
N GLY A 17 -6.49 11.34 1.02
CA GLY A 17 -7.56 11.07 1.98
C GLY A 17 -8.10 9.64 1.98
N TRP A 18 -7.53 8.73 1.18
CA TRP A 18 -7.97 7.32 1.11
C TRP A 18 -7.04 6.36 1.86
N SER A 19 -5.86 6.79 2.30
CA SER A 19 -4.90 5.93 3.02
C SER A 19 -5.49 5.25 4.25
N GLU A 20 -6.26 5.96 5.08
CA GLU A 20 -6.86 5.39 6.30
C GLU A 20 -7.79 4.21 5.99
N ARG A 21 -8.53 4.31 4.88
CA ARG A 21 -9.42 3.25 4.40
C ARG A 21 -8.63 2.02 3.96
N VAL A 22 -7.54 2.23 3.24
CA VAL A 22 -6.61 1.15 2.82
C VAL A 22 -5.96 0.49 4.03
N ILE A 23 -5.42 1.27 4.96
CA ILE A 23 -4.73 0.78 6.16
C ILE A 23 -5.70 0.01 7.07
N THR A 24 -6.91 0.53 7.27
CA THR A 24 -7.93 -0.17 8.07
C THR A 24 -8.28 -1.52 7.44
N ALA A 25 -8.45 -1.57 6.12
CA ALA A 25 -8.77 -2.81 5.41
C ALA A 25 -7.62 -3.82 5.47
N SER A 26 -6.39 -3.38 5.22
CA SER A 26 -5.22 -4.27 5.28
C SER A 26 -5.00 -4.80 6.70
N ARG A 27 -5.17 -3.98 7.74
CA ARG A 27 -5.05 -4.41 9.14
C ARG A 27 -6.10 -5.43 9.54
N LYS A 28 -7.35 -5.27 9.06
CA LYS A 28 -8.40 -6.26 9.30
C LYS A 28 -8.12 -7.60 8.62
N ALA A 29 -7.36 -7.59 7.52
CA ALA A 29 -6.93 -8.78 6.78
C ALA A 29 -5.59 -9.36 7.28
N GLY A 30 -5.06 -8.87 8.41
CA GLY A 30 -3.87 -9.44 9.04
C GLY A 30 -2.57 -8.65 8.85
N ALA A 31 -2.59 -7.52 8.13
CA ALA A 31 -1.42 -6.64 8.08
C ALA A 31 -1.18 -5.97 9.45
N GLU A 32 0.07 -5.76 9.83
CA GLU A 32 0.39 -5.07 11.09
C GLU A 32 0.22 -3.55 10.98
N GLY A 33 0.40 -2.99 9.78
CA GLY A 33 0.29 -1.56 9.53
C GLY A 33 0.76 -1.15 8.14
N GLY A 34 1.14 0.12 8.00
CA GLY A 34 1.68 0.66 6.77
C GLY A 34 2.31 2.04 6.95
N THR A 35 3.19 2.41 6.02
CA THR A 35 3.77 3.75 5.93
C THR A 35 3.07 4.52 4.81
N VAL A 36 2.67 5.77 5.07
CA VAL A 36 2.03 6.62 4.07
C VAL A 36 3.01 7.68 3.59
N LEU A 37 3.16 7.78 2.27
CA LEU A 37 3.90 8.84 1.59
C LEU A 37 2.92 9.70 0.79
N MET A 38 3.15 11.02 0.78
CA MET A 38 2.42 11.90 -0.10
C MET A 38 3.10 11.95 -1.47
N GLY A 39 2.31 11.92 -2.53
CA GLY A 39 2.79 11.94 -3.91
C GLY A 39 1.90 12.75 -4.83
N ARG A 40 2.27 12.78 -6.10
CA ARG A 40 1.48 13.38 -7.19
C ARG A 40 1.39 12.39 -8.33
N GLY A 41 0.25 12.35 -8.99
CA GLY A 41 0.00 11.51 -10.15
C GLY A 41 0.07 12.31 -11.44
N THR A 42 0.47 11.65 -12.54
CA THR A 42 0.54 12.24 -13.89
C THR A 42 -0.07 11.32 -14.94
N GLY A 43 -0.94 10.39 -14.52
CA GLY A 43 -1.54 9.38 -15.40
C GLY A 43 -2.39 9.95 -16.55
N ILE A 44 -2.70 9.09 -17.53
CA ILE A 44 -3.44 9.46 -18.76
C ILE A 44 -4.84 10.03 -18.45
N HIS A 45 -5.47 9.54 -17.38
CA HIS A 45 -6.76 10.06 -16.86
C HIS A 45 -6.60 11.23 -15.87
N GLU A 46 -5.37 11.61 -15.56
CA GLU A 46 -5.01 12.60 -14.53
C GLU A 46 -4.44 13.87 -15.12
N MET A 47 -4.18 13.89 -16.42
CA MET A 47 -3.83 15.10 -17.17
C MET A 47 -5.07 15.98 -17.33
N GLN A 48 -5.55 16.52 -16.22
CA GLN A 48 -6.60 17.52 -16.18
C GLN A 48 -5.95 18.90 -16.22
N SER A 49 -6.47 19.77 -17.07
CA SER A 49 -6.08 21.18 -17.10
C SER A 49 -7.24 22.05 -16.65
N ILE A 50 -7.01 22.92 -15.67
CA ILE A 50 -7.92 24.03 -15.37
C ILE A 50 -7.25 25.29 -15.93
N LEU A 51 -7.95 26.01 -16.81
CA LEU A 51 -7.47 27.27 -17.40
C LEU A 51 -6.11 27.16 -18.12
N GLY A 52 -5.79 26.00 -18.71
CA GLY A 52 -4.53 25.75 -19.42
C GLY A 52 -3.34 25.44 -18.51
N LEU A 53 -3.53 25.36 -17.19
CA LEU A 53 -2.50 24.93 -16.24
C LEU A 53 -2.61 23.41 -16.00
N PRO A 54 -1.51 22.64 -16.12
CA PRO A 54 -1.51 21.22 -15.79
C PRO A 54 -1.74 21.05 -14.28
N ILE A 55 -2.74 20.25 -13.92
CA ILE A 55 -2.99 19.87 -12.54
C ILE A 55 -2.56 18.43 -12.34
N GLU A 56 -1.57 18.24 -11.47
CA GLU A 56 -1.17 16.93 -11.00
C GLU A 56 -1.98 16.59 -9.74
N PRO A 57 -2.86 15.57 -9.76
CA PRO A 57 -3.64 15.20 -8.59
C PRO A 57 -2.74 14.72 -7.44
N GLU A 58 -3.08 15.14 -6.23
CA GLU A 58 -2.44 14.64 -5.02
C GLU A 58 -2.79 13.16 -4.78
N LYS A 59 -1.77 12.39 -4.39
CA LYS A 59 -1.84 10.96 -4.12
C LYS A 59 -1.32 10.62 -2.75
N GLU A 60 -1.77 9.49 -2.25
CA GLU A 60 -1.18 8.82 -1.09
C GLU A 60 -0.67 7.45 -1.53
N VAL A 61 0.59 7.17 -1.22
CA VAL A 61 1.25 5.89 -1.46
C VAL A 61 1.38 5.19 -0.12
N ILE A 62 0.77 4.01 0.00
CA ILE A 62 0.79 3.19 1.20
C ILE A 62 1.73 2.01 0.96
N LEU A 63 2.70 1.87 1.86
CA LEU A 63 3.68 0.80 1.87
C LEU A 63 3.34 -0.16 3.02
N THR A 64 2.92 -1.37 2.67
CA THR A 64 2.52 -2.40 3.63
C THR A 64 3.37 -3.64 3.43
N ILE A 65 4.21 -3.95 4.43
CA ILE A 65 5.04 -5.16 4.44
C ILE A 65 4.21 -6.30 5.04
N VAL A 66 4.17 -7.44 4.37
CA VAL A 66 3.36 -8.60 4.74
C VAL A 66 4.16 -9.90 4.62
N GLU A 67 3.64 -10.93 5.27
CA GLU A 67 4.08 -12.31 5.03
C GLU A 67 3.55 -12.78 3.67
N PRO A 68 4.37 -13.49 2.85
CA PRO A 68 3.95 -13.94 1.51
C PRO A 68 2.65 -14.75 1.53
N GLU A 69 2.42 -15.52 2.59
CA GLU A 69 1.23 -16.34 2.77
C GLU A 69 -0.05 -15.51 2.95
N GLN A 70 0.08 -14.23 3.35
CA GLN A 70 -1.03 -13.30 3.57
C GLN A 70 -1.23 -12.32 2.41
N THR A 71 -0.33 -12.29 1.43
CA THR A 71 -0.31 -11.28 0.37
C THR A 71 -1.64 -11.19 -0.38
N ASP A 72 -2.18 -12.32 -0.85
CA ASP A 72 -3.39 -12.33 -1.67
C ASP A 72 -4.64 -11.90 -0.89
N GLU A 73 -4.76 -12.34 0.37
CA GLU A 73 -5.88 -11.97 1.24
C GLU A 73 -5.89 -10.45 1.51
N ILE A 74 -4.72 -9.90 1.85
CA ILE A 74 -4.56 -8.47 2.12
C ILE A 74 -4.77 -7.66 0.83
N LEU A 75 -4.25 -8.11 -0.31
CA LEU A 75 -4.43 -7.46 -1.60
C LEU A 75 -5.92 -7.39 -2.00
N LEU A 76 -6.66 -8.48 -1.82
CA LEU A 76 -8.10 -8.54 -2.07
C LEU A 76 -8.89 -7.60 -1.13
N ALA A 77 -8.50 -7.51 0.14
CA ALA A 77 -9.12 -6.59 1.08
C ALA A 77 -8.90 -5.12 0.69
N ILE A 78 -7.68 -4.79 0.24
CA ILE A 78 -7.33 -3.46 -0.27
C ILE A 78 -8.11 -3.13 -1.55
N GLU A 79 -8.15 -4.07 -2.50
CA GLU A 79 -8.86 -3.92 -3.77
C GLU A 79 -10.33 -3.57 -3.55
N LYS A 80 -11.05 -4.35 -2.74
CA LYS A 80 -12.46 -4.08 -2.37
C LYS A 80 -12.64 -2.77 -1.61
N ALA A 81 -11.76 -2.49 -0.66
CA ALA A 81 -11.87 -1.29 0.14
C ALA A 81 -11.68 -0.03 -0.71
N ALA A 82 -10.63 0.02 -1.54
CA ALA A 82 -10.31 1.16 -2.37
C ALA A 82 -11.01 1.16 -3.73
N GLN A 83 -11.79 0.13 -4.08
CA GLN A 83 -12.46 -0.04 -5.38
C GLN A 83 -11.45 0.04 -6.54
N LEU A 84 -10.33 -0.68 -6.41
CA LEU A 84 -9.23 -0.62 -7.39
C LEU A 84 -9.59 -1.25 -8.74
N ASP A 85 -10.68 -1.99 -8.80
CA ASP A 85 -11.32 -2.48 -10.02
C ASP A 85 -12.05 -1.38 -10.82
N THR A 86 -12.23 -0.19 -10.24
CA THR A 86 -12.94 0.93 -10.84
C THR A 86 -11.97 1.99 -11.40
N PRO A 87 -12.22 2.52 -12.62
CA PRO A 87 -11.36 3.52 -13.24
C PRO A 87 -11.07 4.74 -12.33
N GLY A 88 -9.79 5.07 -12.21
CA GLY A 88 -9.33 6.26 -11.49
C GLY A 88 -9.33 6.14 -9.96
N MET A 89 -9.52 4.95 -9.38
CA MET A 89 -9.44 4.76 -7.92
C MET A 89 -8.02 4.53 -7.42
N GLY A 90 -7.11 4.04 -8.26
CA GLY A 90 -5.72 3.82 -7.90
C GLY A 90 -5.18 2.53 -8.49
N ILE A 91 -4.05 2.08 -7.96
CA ILE A 91 -3.46 0.78 -8.25
C ILE A 91 -2.86 0.17 -6.99
N ALA A 92 -2.75 -1.16 -6.95
CA ALA A 92 -1.92 -1.86 -5.99
C ALA A 92 -1.05 -2.88 -6.73
N PHE A 93 0.17 -3.07 -6.27
CA PHE A 93 1.10 -4.05 -6.81
C PHE A 93 2.04 -4.56 -5.72
N VAL A 94 2.66 -5.71 -5.97
CA VAL A 94 3.48 -6.42 -5.00
C VAL A 94 4.95 -6.40 -5.44
N ILE A 95 5.86 -6.14 -4.50
CA ILE A 95 7.31 -6.24 -4.68
C ILE A 95 7.84 -7.25 -3.66
N SER A 96 8.54 -8.29 -4.12
CA SER A 96 9.23 -9.21 -3.22
C SER A 96 10.47 -8.55 -2.60
N LEU A 97 10.58 -8.65 -1.28
CA LEU A 97 11.65 -8.12 -0.46
C LEU A 97 12.60 -9.25 -0.04
N ASN A 98 13.88 -9.09 -0.37
CA ASN A 98 14.92 -10.07 -0.02
C ASN A 98 15.48 -9.89 1.40
N LYS A 99 15.54 -8.64 1.88
CA LYS A 99 16.13 -8.29 3.18
C LYS A 99 15.39 -7.11 3.79
N ILE A 100 15.14 -7.19 5.09
CA ILE A 100 14.50 -6.11 5.87
C ILE A 100 15.25 -5.92 7.18
N VAL A 101 15.39 -4.67 7.62
CA VAL A 101 16.00 -4.31 8.91
C VAL A 101 15.04 -3.42 9.68
N GLY A 102 15.02 -3.53 11.01
CA GLY A 102 14.25 -2.63 11.88
C GLY A 102 12.87 -3.14 12.32
N ARG A 103 12.51 -4.40 12.03
CA ARG A 103 11.29 -5.06 12.56
C ARG A 103 11.51 -5.62 13.98
N VAL A 104 11.73 -4.75 14.97
CA VAL A 104 12.08 -5.16 16.35
C VAL A 104 10.93 -5.94 17.04
N HIS A 105 9.68 -5.62 16.72
CA HIS A 105 8.50 -6.22 17.36
C HIS A 105 8.14 -7.64 16.88
N MET A 106 8.76 -8.15 15.83
CA MET A 106 8.39 -9.46 15.26
C MET A 106 9.13 -10.64 15.86
N PHE A 107 10.17 -10.39 16.64
CA PHE A 107 10.97 -11.42 17.31
C PHE A 107 10.48 -11.72 18.74
N SER A 108 9.33 -11.15 19.14
CA SER A 108 8.76 -11.31 20.48
C SER A 108 7.57 -12.28 20.57
N GLN A 109 7.17 -12.96 19.50
CA GLN A 109 6.06 -13.94 19.55
C GLN A 109 6.47 -15.42 19.60
N ASP A 110 7.77 -15.75 19.64
CA ASP A 110 8.24 -17.14 19.79
C ASP A 110 8.62 -17.52 21.24
N LYS A 111 8.06 -16.85 22.24
CA LYS A 111 8.21 -17.26 23.65
C LYS A 111 6.93 -17.02 24.46
N GLU A 112 6.01 -17.97 24.37
CA GLU A 112 5.34 -18.59 25.52
C GLU A 112 4.72 -19.94 25.14
#